data_AF-A0A7S4PDB4-F1
#
_entry.id   AF-A0A7S4PDB4-F1
#
_cell.length_a   1.000
_cell.length_b   1.000
_cell.length_c   1.000
_cell.angle_alpha   90.00
_cell.angle_beta   90.00
_cell.angle_gamma   90.00
#
_symmetry.space_group_name_H-M   'P 1'
#
loop_
_entity.id
_entity.type
_entity.pdbx_description
1 polymer ?
#
loop_
_entity_poly.entity_id
_entity_poly.type
_entity_poly.pdbx_seq_one_letter_code
_entity_poly.pdbx_strand_id
1 'polypeptide(L)'
;TTRIEQAWDRILQVDGQVLDDIATKSRATTKKLKVTFLLAKQARPCWAPLACWRAGGSRFSKKGKIVQKSRDIEEVYGLAEKVSPCFQLFMKQWNVIGDLYSGTLKTSSRAIQKTVRSYDRDPSCLTDLVRCTIIVKTLTDLNEWLERLEVYSEVATQLLPEEEEEEKKEKVESRMSSDLGQRRRGWKAIRRGGSLSTRMDSHPQRLCQDGRWRIISTRRAKGK
;
A
#
# COMPACT_ATOMS: atom_id res chain seq x y z
N THR A 1 22.49 12.27 26.88
CA THR A 1 21.40 12.26 25.89
C THR A 1 21.76 13.16 24.73
N THR A 2 21.48 12.72 23.51
CA THR A 2 21.77 13.49 22.29
C THR A 2 20.86 14.72 22.20
N ARG A 3 21.25 15.76 21.45
CA ARG A 3 20.39 16.95 21.22
C ARG A 3 19.02 16.57 20.63
N ILE A 4 18.96 15.47 19.89
CA ILE A 4 17.74 14.93 19.29
C ILE A 4 16.82 14.36 20.37
N GLU A 5 17.35 13.57 21.31
CA GLU A 5 16.58 13.03 22.43
C GLU A 5 15.97 14.15 23.27
N GLN A 6 16.74 15.18 23.60
CA GLN A 6 16.23 16.32 24.37
C GLN A 6 15.13 17.09 23.63
N ALA A 7 15.22 17.22 22.31
CA ALA A 7 14.17 17.84 21.50
C ALA A 7 12.91 16.96 21.46
N TRP A 8 13.08 15.65 21.37
CA TRP A 8 11.97 14.69 21.39
C TRP A 8 11.25 14.68 22.73
N ASP A 9 11.98 14.69 23.85
CA ASP A 9 11.41 14.75 25.19
C ASP A 9 10.57 16.03 25.39
N ARG A 10 11.03 17.17 24.86
CA ARG A 10 10.26 18.42 24.88
C ARG A 10 8.97 18.31 24.08
N ILE A 11 9.03 17.72 22.89
CA ILE A 11 7.83 17.49 22.06
C ILE A 11 6.84 16.61 22.81
N LEU A 12 7.29 15.53 23.45
CA LEU A 12 6.41 14.65 24.23
C LEU A 12 5.77 15.37 25.43
N GLN A 13 6.49 16.27 26.09
CA GLN A 13 5.98 17.04 27.23
C GLN A 13 4.98 18.12 26.82
N VAL A 14 5.23 18.82 25.71
CA VAL A 14 4.41 19.96 25.28
C VAL A 14 3.23 19.51 24.40
N ASP A 15 3.50 18.63 23.43
CA ASP A 15 2.56 18.26 22.36
C ASP A 15 2.12 16.80 22.44
N GLY A 16 2.34 16.12 23.58
CA GLY A 16 2.05 14.69 23.73
C GLY A 16 0.60 14.32 23.34
N GLN A 17 -0.37 15.15 23.72
CA GLN A 17 -1.78 14.94 23.36
C GLN A 17 -2.02 15.04 21.85
N VAL A 18 -1.40 16.00 21.17
CA VAL A 18 -1.52 16.18 19.71
C VAL A 18 -0.87 14.99 18.99
N LEU A 19 0.27 14.52 19.48
CA LEU A 19 0.95 13.35 18.93
C LEU A 19 0.11 12.08 19.06
N ASP A 20 -0.55 11.89 20.21
CA ASP A 20 -1.45 10.76 20.45
C ASP A 20 -2.69 10.83 19.54
N ASP A 21 -3.22 12.03 19.29
CA ASP A 21 -4.33 12.23 18.35
C ASP A 21 -3.92 11.90 16.91
N ILE A 22 -2.77 12.41 16.44
CA ILE A 22 -2.20 12.07 15.13
C ILE A 22 -2.00 10.55 15.00
N ALA A 23 -1.45 9.91 16.04
CA ALA A 23 -1.25 8.46 16.04
C ALA A 23 -2.59 7.70 15.98
N THR A 24 -3.60 8.17 16.70
CA THR A 24 -4.95 7.58 16.72
C THR A 24 -5.62 7.70 15.36
N LYS A 25 -5.62 8.90 14.76
CA LYS A 25 -6.11 9.16 13.40
C LYS A 25 -5.41 8.26 12.39
N SER A 26 -4.08 8.23 12.38
CA SER A 26 -3.29 7.39 11.47
C SER A 26 -3.64 5.89 11.55
N ARG A 27 -3.83 5.36 12.77
CA ARG A 27 -4.28 3.98 12.99
C ARG A 27 -5.71 3.76 12.48
N ALA A 28 -6.61 4.72 12.73
CA ALA A 28 -7.99 4.67 12.25
C ALA A 28 -8.06 4.66 10.71
N THR A 29 -7.35 5.57 10.03
CA THR A 29 -7.24 5.59 8.56
C THR A 29 -6.70 4.26 8.03
N THR A 30 -5.65 3.72 8.67
CA THR A 30 -5.07 2.42 8.30
C THR A 30 -6.07 1.28 8.46
N LYS A 31 -6.88 1.27 9.53
CA LYS A 31 -7.95 0.28 9.75
C LYS A 31 -9.01 0.41 8.65
N LYS A 32 -9.48 1.62 8.36
CA LYS A 32 -10.46 1.90 7.29
C LYS A 32 -9.97 1.36 5.94
N LEU A 33 -8.74 1.71 5.54
CA LEU A 33 -8.11 1.23 4.31
C LEU A 33 -8.08 -0.31 4.24
N LYS A 34 -7.66 -0.98 5.32
CA LYS A 34 -7.63 -2.45 5.36
C LYS A 34 -9.01 -3.07 5.15
N VAL A 35 -10.04 -2.53 5.80
CA VAL A 35 -11.42 -3.01 5.64
C VAL A 35 -11.88 -2.84 4.20
N THR A 36 -11.69 -1.67 3.60
CA THR A 36 -12.07 -1.43 2.21
C THR A 36 -11.33 -2.36 1.24
N PHE A 37 -10.04 -2.62 1.46
CA PHE A 37 -9.30 -3.60 0.66
C PHE A 37 -9.86 -5.02 0.80
N LEU A 38 -10.30 -5.43 1.99
CA LEU A 38 -10.91 -6.74 2.22
C LEU A 38 -12.27 -6.85 1.52
N LEU A 39 -13.12 -5.84 1.64
CA LEU A 39 -14.42 -5.79 0.97
C LEU A 39 -14.27 -5.82 -0.55
N ALA A 40 -13.37 -4.99 -1.11
CA ALA A 40 -13.08 -4.98 -2.54
C ALA A 40 -12.47 -6.29 -3.06
N LYS A 41 -11.82 -7.06 -2.20
CA LYS A 41 -11.32 -8.40 -2.54
C LYS A 41 -12.44 -9.43 -2.54
N GLN A 42 -13.38 -9.36 -1.59
CA GLN A 42 -14.53 -10.27 -1.49
C GLN A 42 -15.55 -10.06 -2.61
N ALA A 43 -15.74 -8.82 -3.07
CA ALA A 43 -16.63 -8.49 -4.18
C ALA A 43 -16.18 -9.09 -5.54
N ARG A 44 -15.03 -9.77 -5.62
CA ARG A 44 -14.54 -10.42 -6.84
C ARG A 44 -15.11 -11.82 -6.94
N PRO A 45 -16.00 -12.12 -7.90
CA PRO A 45 -16.44 -13.49 -8.13
C PRO A 45 -15.22 -14.37 -8.48
N CYS A 46 -15.04 -15.45 -7.72
CA CYS A 46 -13.95 -16.42 -7.89
C CYS A 46 -13.98 -17.14 -9.25
N TRP A 47 -15.11 -17.06 -9.96
CA TRP A 47 -15.38 -17.69 -11.24
C TRP A 47 -15.40 -16.71 -12.43
N ALA A 48 -14.87 -15.49 -12.27
CA ALA A 48 -14.72 -14.53 -13.36
C ALA A 48 -13.26 -14.33 -13.82
N PRO A 49 -12.59 -15.31 -14.48
CA PRO A 49 -11.23 -15.09 -14.97
C PRO A 49 -11.16 -14.36 -16.32
N LEU A 50 -12.24 -14.31 -17.12
CA LEU A 50 -12.11 -13.94 -18.55
C LEU A 50 -13.06 -12.84 -19.07
N ALA A 51 -14.28 -12.68 -18.55
CA ALA A 51 -15.26 -11.78 -19.17
C ALA A 51 -15.29 -10.35 -18.60
N CYS A 52 -14.91 -10.14 -17.33
CA CYS A 52 -15.20 -8.89 -16.62
C CYS A 52 -14.07 -7.84 -16.66
N TRP A 53 -12.94 -8.12 -17.33
CA TRP A 53 -11.82 -7.17 -17.36
C TRP A 53 -12.09 -5.92 -18.20
N ARG A 54 -13.08 -5.96 -19.09
CA ARG A 54 -13.45 -4.82 -19.95
C ARG A 54 -14.53 -3.90 -19.35
N ALA A 55 -15.23 -4.32 -18.30
CA ALA A 55 -16.27 -3.53 -17.66
C ALA A 55 -15.84 -3.16 -16.23
N GLY A 56 -15.13 -2.04 -16.08
CA GLY A 56 -14.90 -1.43 -14.77
C GLY A 56 -14.12 -2.29 -13.77
N GLY A 57 -12.92 -2.75 -14.16
CA GLY A 57 -12.05 -3.52 -13.26
C GLY A 57 -11.88 -2.83 -11.89
N SER A 58 -11.97 -3.62 -10.81
CA SER A 58 -11.79 -3.15 -9.43
C SER A 58 -10.56 -2.24 -9.30
N ARG A 59 -10.73 -1.06 -8.66
CA ARG A 59 -9.68 -0.04 -8.38
C ARG A 59 -8.49 -0.58 -7.59
N PHE A 60 -8.54 -1.83 -7.13
CA PHE A 60 -7.49 -2.44 -6.34
C PHE A 60 -6.79 -3.61 -7.07
N SER A 61 -5.57 -3.95 -6.69
CA SER A 61 -4.87 -5.16 -7.14
C SER A 61 -5.21 -6.33 -6.22
N LYS A 62 -4.81 -7.56 -6.60
CA LYS A 62 -4.95 -8.74 -5.71
C LYS A 62 -4.22 -8.57 -4.36
N LYS A 63 -3.22 -7.68 -4.31
CA LYS A 63 -2.45 -7.33 -3.11
C LYS A 63 -3.02 -6.12 -2.36
N GLY A 64 -4.19 -5.60 -2.75
CA GLY A 64 -4.79 -4.41 -2.12
C GLY A 64 -4.02 -3.13 -2.44
N LYS A 65 -3.45 -3.00 -3.64
CA LYS A 65 -2.84 -1.74 -4.11
C LYS A 65 -3.82 -1.01 -5.01
N ILE A 66 -3.89 0.31 -4.95
CA ILE A 66 -4.67 1.10 -5.92
C ILE A 66 -4.05 0.89 -7.31
N VAL A 67 -4.89 0.58 -8.30
CA VAL A 67 -4.48 0.41 -9.69
C VAL A 67 -4.98 1.57 -10.54
N GLN A 68 -4.14 2.02 -11.45
CA GLN A 68 -4.48 2.93 -12.53
C GLN A 68 -5.19 2.18 -13.66
N LYS A 69 -5.82 2.95 -14.56
CA LYS A 69 -6.52 2.42 -15.73
C LYS A 69 -5.57 1.73 -16.71
N SER A 70 -4.38 2.30 -16.92
CA SER A 70 -3.38 1.74 -17.85
C SER A 70 -2.37 0.84 -17.14
N ARG A 71 -1.87 -0.14 -17.90
CA ARG A 71 -0.75 -1.03 -17.55
C ARG A 71 0.48 -0.80 -18.41
N ASP A 72 0.40 0.12 -19.36
CA ASP A 72 1.56 0.57 -20.11
C ASP A 72 2.29 1.63 -19.26
N ILE A 73 3.57 1.42 -18.99
CA ILE A 73 4.35 2.35 -18.20
C ILE A 73 4.48 3.70 -18.91
N GLU A 74 4.57 3.73 -20.23
CA GLU A 74 4.71 4.96 -21.00
C GLU A 74 3.42 5.78 -20.96
N GLU A 75 2.26 5.12 -21.09
CA GLU A 75 0.95 5.78 -20.96
C GLU A 75 0.73 6.33 -19.54
N VAL A 76 1.07 5.55 -18.52
CA VAL A 76 1.02 5.98 -17.12
C VAL A 76 1.91 7.22 -16.89
N TYR A 77 3.10 7.27 -17.50
CA TYR A 77 4.00 8.41 -17.43
C TYR A 77 3.46 9.63 -18.17
N GLY A 78 2.95 9.45 -19.40
CA GLY A 78 2.35 10.53 -20.19
C GLY A 78 1.13 11.15 -19.50
N LEU A 79 0.34 10.36 -18.77
CA LEU A 79 -0.72 10.85 -17.91
C LEU A 79 -0.18 11.62 -16.70
N ALA A 80 0.84 11.10 -16.03
CA ALA A 80 1.46 11.76 -14.88
C ALA A 80 2.06 13.12 -15.26
N GLU A 81 2.67 13.23 -16.43
CA GLU A 81 3.22 14.50 -16.95
C GLU A 81 2.14 15.55 -17.18
N LYS A 82 1.01 15.15 -17.77
CA LYS A 82 -0.15 16.03 -17.98
C LYS A 82 -0.80 16.46 -16.67
N VAL A 83 -0.92 15.55 -15.71
CA VAL A 83 -1.58 15.81 -14.41
C VAL A 83 -0.70 16.64 -13.48
N SER A 84 0.63 16.52 -13.58
CA SER A 84 1.56 17.12 -12.62
C SER A 84 1.35 18.63 -12.43
N PRO A 85 1.32 19.48 -13.49
CA PRO A 85 1.12 20.92 -13.30
C PRO A 85 -0.21 21.27 -12.60
N CYS A 86 -1.31 20.65 -13.03
CA CYS A 86 -2.63 20.87 -12.43
C CYS A 86 -2.66 20.43 -10.97
N PHE A 87 -2.05 19.28 -10.66
CA PHE A 87 -1.93 18.81 -9.28
C PHE A 87 -1.13 19.78 -8.42
N GLN A 88 0.02 20.28 -8.89
CA GLN A 88 0.82 21.23 -8.10
C GLN A 88 0.08 22.55 -7.87
N LEU A 89 -0.62 23.07 -8.88
CA LEU A 89 -1.45 24.27 -8.74
C LEU A 89 -2.61 24.05 -7.76
N PHE A 90 -3.30 22.91 -7.87
CA PHE A 90 -4.35 22.52 -6.93
C PHE A 90 -3.82 22.47 -5.50
N MET A 91 -2.71 21.76 -5.27
CA MET A 91 -2.11 21.67 -3.94
C MET A 91 -1.68 23.04 -3.42
N LYS A 92 -1.17 23.94 -4.28
CA LYS A 92 -0.78 25.29 -3.88
C LYS A 92 -1.97 26.14 -3.44
N GLN A 93 -3.11 25.99 -4.11
CA GLN A 93 -4.34 26.72 -3.77
C GLN A 93 -5.04 26.11 -2.55
N TRP A 94 -5.04 24.77 -2.44
CA TRP A 94 -5.73 24.04 -1.38
C TRP A 94 -4.96 24.08 -0.05
N ASN A 95 -3.63 24.13 -0.10
CA ASN A 95 -2.77 24.14 1.07
C ASN A 95 -2.74 25.53 1.72
N VAL A 96 -3.40 25.65 2.87
CA VAL A 96 -3.40 26.85 3.71
C VAL A 96 -2.39 26.79 4.85
N ILE A 97 -1.86 25.61 5.17
CA ILE A 97 -0.98 25.36 6.31
C ILE A 97 0.39 24.88 5.81
N GLY A 98 1.46 25.54 6.27
CA GLY A 98 2.83 25.15 5.96
C GLY A 98 3.28 25.47 4.53
N ASP A 99 4.54 25.13 4.26
CA ASP A 99 5.22 25.40 3.00
C ASP A 99 5.10 24.20 2.05
N LEU A 100 4.56 24.44 0.85
CA LEU A 100 4.42 23.44 -0.20
C LEU A 100 5.68 23.39 -1.08
N TYR A 101 6.29 22.22 -1.16
CA TYR A 101 7.38 21.91 -2.07
C TYR A 101 6.88 20.98 -3.17
N SER A 102 6.81 21.50 -4.39
CA SER A 102 6.47 20.69 -5.56
C SER A 102 7.55 19.66 -5.84
N GLY A 103 7.16 18.40 -5.88
CA GLY A 103 8.04 17.31 -6.27
C GLY A 103 8.15 17.22 -7.79
N THR A 104 9.36 16.96 -8.29
CA THR A 104 9.51 16.51 -9.67
C THR A 104 8.89 15.13 -9.85
N LEU A 105 8.46 14.85 -11.08
CA LEU A 105 8.02 13.52 -11.48
C LEU A 105 9.11 12.51 -11.11
N LYS A 106 8.66 11.37 -10.58
CA LYS A 106 9.56 10.28 -10.28
C LYS A 106 10.30 9.85 -11.54
N THR A 107 11.62 9.71 -11.46
CA THR A 107 12.42 9.29 -12.62
C THR A 107 12.00 7.91 -13.10
N SER A 108 11.99 7.71 -14.43
CA SER A 108 11.59 6.45 -15.08
C SER A 108 12.34 5.24 -14.51
N SER A 109 13.66 5.37 -14.33
CA SER A 109 14.50 4.33 -13.73
C SER A 109 14.04 3.94 -12.33
N ARG A 110 13.68 4.90 -11.47
CA ARG A 110 13.17 4.64 -10.11
C ARG A 110 11.77 4.04 -10.12
N ALA A 111 10.91 4.45 -11.04
CA ALA A 111 9.58 3.84 -11.17
C ALA A 111 9.69 2.40 -11.65
N ILE A 112 10.47 2.11 -12.70
CA ILE A 112 10.72 0.74 -13.17
C ILE A 112 11.25 -0.14 -12.04
N GLN A 113 12.26 0.34 -11.31
CA GLN A 113 12.82 -0.39 -10.15
C GLN A 113 11.74 -0.68 -9.10
N LYS A 114 10.87 0.29 -8.78
CA LYS A 114 9.78 0.10 -7.82
C LYS A 114 8.75 -0.91 -8.32
N THR A 115 8.37 -0.81 -9.59
CA THR A 115 7.42 -1.73 -10.22
C THR A 115 7.92 -3.17 -10.18
N VAL A 116 9.20 -3.39 -10.50
CA VAL A 116 9.82 -4.71 -10.43
C VAL A 116 9.91 -5.24 -8.99
N ARG A 117 10.30 -4.41 -8.02
CA ARG A 117 10.56 -4.85 -6.64
C ARG A 117 9.30 -4.98 -5.80
N SER A 118 8.27 -4.18 -6.06
CA SER A 118 7.12 -4.06 -5.16
C SER A 118 5.78 -4.45 -5.79
N TYR A 119 5.68 -4.42 -7.13
CA TYR A 119 4.40 -4.53 -7.84
C TYR A 119 4.34 -5.67 -8.85
N ASP A 120 5.18 -6.70 -8.72
CA ASP A 120 5.21 -7.87 -9.62
C ASP A 120 5.27 -7.48 -11.12
N ARG A 121 5.97 -6.39 -11.43
CA ARG A 121 6.10 -5.84 -12.80
C ARG A 121 4.80 -5.22 -13.36
N ASP A 122 3.82 -4.89 -12.52
CA ASP A 122 2.58 -4.19 -12.92
C ASP A 122 2.69 -2.67 -12.64
N PRO A 123 2.89 -1.84 -13.66
CA PRO A 123 3.06 -0.39 -13.48
C PRO A 123 1.74 0.32 -13.13
N SER A 124 0.58 -0.33 -13.29
CA SER A 124 -0.71 0.25 -12.88
C SER A 124 -0.76 0.53 -11.37
N CYS A 125 0.07 -0.12 -10.56
CA CYS A 125 0.15 0.11 -9.11
C CYS A 125 1.01 1.34 -8.71
N LEU A 126 1.56 2.09 -9.66
CA LEU A 126 2.37 3.28 -9.37
C LEU A 126 1.49 4.48 -9.05
N THR A 127 1.26 4.77 -7.77
CA THR A 127 0.46 5.95 -7.37
C THR A 127 1.29 7.16 -6.96
N ASP A 128 2.61 7.04 -6.89
CA ASP A 128 3.53 8.05 -6.35
C ASP A 128 4.42 8.69 -7.42
N LEU A 129 3.93 8.78 -8.66
CA LEU A 129 4.65 9.44 -9.76
C LEU A 129 4.62 10.96 -9.60
N VAL A 130 3.41 11.50 -9.38
CA VAL A 130 3.17 12.89 -9.02
C VAL A 130 3.09 12.98 -7.51
N ARG A 131 3.87 13.88 -6.92
CA ARG A 131 4.00 14.02 -5.45
C ARG A 131 4.34 15.46 -5.08
N CYS A 132 4.04 15.83 -3.86
CA CYS A 132 4.51 17.06 -3.23
C CYS A 132 4.92 16.75 -1.79
N THR A 133 5.61 17.70 -1.16
CA THR A 133 5.96 17.64 0.27
C THR A 133 5.43 18.90 0.91
N ILE A 134 4.78 18.77 2.06
CA ILE A 134 4.30 19.90 2.84
C ILE A 134 5.07 19.89 4.14
N ILE A 135 5.71 21.02 4.45
CA ILE A 135 6.50 21.19 5.65
C ILE A 135 5.74 22.13 6.58
N VAL A 136 5.45 21.63 7.78
CA VAL A 136 4.72 22.37 8.82
C VAL A 136 5.63 22.63 10.00
N LYS A 137 5.36 23.71 10.75
CA LYS A 137 6.23 24.16 11.84
C LYS A 137 5.88 23.49 13.17
N THR A 138 4.62 23.15 13.38
CA THR A 138 4.12 22.60 14.64
C THR A 138 3.37 21.28 14.42
N LEU A 139 3.21 20.48 15.48
CA LEU A 139 2.39 19.27 15.41
C LEU A 139 0.89 19.60 15.31
N THR A 140 0.45 20.73 15.84
CA THR A 140 -0.93 21.22 15.69
C THR A 140 -1.26 21.49 14.22
N ASP A 141 -0.37 22.19 13.51
CA ASP A 141 -0.49 22.42 12.07
C ASP A 141 -0.57 21.10 11.28
N LEU A 142 0.24 20.11 11.66
CA LEU A 142 0.21 18.78 11.05
C LEU A 142 -1.14 18.10 11.27
N ASN A 143 -1.67 18.19 12.48
CA ASN A 143 -2.94 17.56 12.84
C ASN A 143 -4.12 18.19 12.08
N GLU A 144 -4.18 19.53 12.03
CA GLU A 144 -5.19 20.26 11.24
C GLU A 144 -5.09 19.93 9.75
N TRP A 145 -3.86 19.86 9.22
CA TRP A 145 -3.64 19.47 7.83
C TRP A 145 -4.14 18.04 7.54
N LEU A 146 -3.92 17.09 8.46
CA LEU A 146 -4.40 15.72 8.33
C LEU A 146 -5.94 15.64 8.35
N GLU A 147 -6.61 16.40 9.21
CA GLU A 147 -8.07 16.46 9.24
C GLU A 147 -8.64 16.92 7.90
N ARG A 148 -8.04 17.97 7.31
CA ARG A 148 -8.41 18.43 5.96
C ARG A 148 -8.16 17.34 4.93
N LEU A 149 -7.01 16.67 4.98
CA LEU A 149 -6.69 15.60 4.03
C LEU A 149 -7.72 14.48 4.06
N GLU A 150 -8.21 14.09 5.25
CA GLU A 150 -9.22 13.02 5.38
C GLU A 150 -10.54 13.36 4.69
N VAL A 151 -10.95 14.63 4.68
CA VAL A 151 -12.19 15.08 4.03
C VAL A 151 -12.08 15.05 2.50
N TYR A 152 -10.93 15.51 1.96
CA TYR A 152 -10.77 15.74 0.52
C TYR A 152 -10.12 14.58 -0.24
N SER A 153 -9.47 13.65 0.46
CA SER A 153 -8.80 12.53 -0.19
C SER A 153 -9.82 11.57 -0.81
N GLU A 154 -9.83 11.43 -2.14
CA GLU A 154 -10.69 10.45 -2.84
C GLU A 154 -10.52 9.02 -2.30
N VAL A 155 -9.31 8.71 -1.83
CA VAL A 155 -9.02 7.41 -1.23
C VAL A 155 -9.74 7.27 0.10
N ALA A 156 -9.97 8.35 0.85
CA ALA A 156 -10.69 8.41 2.12
C ALA A 156 -12.21 8.55 1.95
N THR A 157 -12.67 9.38 1.00
CA THR A 157 -14.10 9.63 0.74
C THR A 157 -14.83 8.36 0.27
N GLN A 158 -14.14 7.48 -0.46
CA GLN A 158 -14.69 6.17 -0.87
C GLN A 158 -14.54 5.06 0.19
N LEU A 159 -13.97 5.35 1.38
CA LEU A 159 -13.90 4.41 2.53
C LEU A 159 -15.09 4.54 3.47
N LEU A 160 -15.93 5.55 3.28
CA LEU A 160 -17.16 5.72 4.03
C LEU A 160 -18.27 5.01 3.26
N PRO A 161 -18.67 3.80 3.67
CA PRO A 161 -19.99 3.35 3.32
C PRO A 161 -20.97 4.25 4.05
N GLU A 162 -21.83 4.92 3.29
CA GLU A 162 -23.09 5.43 3.83
C GLU A 162 -23.77 4.26 4.54
N GLU A 163 -23.86 4.34 5.87
CA GLU A 163 -24.62 3.63 6.91
C GLU A 163 -25.10 2.16 6.69
N GLU A 164 -25.35 1.70 5.47
CA GLU A 164 -25.72 0.34 5.07
C GLU A 164 -24.61 -0.74 5.23
N GLU A 165 -23.35 -0.39 5.51
CA GLU A 165 -22.28 -1.40 5.74
C GLU A 165 -21.97 -1.67 7.22
N GLU A 166 -22.54 -0.97 8.21
CA GLU A 166 -22.31 -1.34 9.61
C GLU A 166 -22.82 -2.76 9.90
N GLU A 167 -23.97 -3.13 9.33
CA GLU A 167 -24.51 -4.49 9.36
C GLU A 167 -23.57 -5.53 8.71
N LYS A 168 -22.85 -5.14 7.64
CA LYS A 168 -21.90 -6.03 6.96
C LYS A 168 -20.57 -6.13 7.72
N LYS A 169 -20.11 -5.05 8.36
CA LYS A 169 -18.89 -5.04 9.19
C LYS A 169 -19.05 -5.94 10.41
N GLU A 170 -20.19 -5.89 11.09
CA GLU A 170 -20.46 -6.74 12.25
C GLU A 170 -20.47 -8.24 11.88
N LYS A 171 -20.99 -8.55 10.68
CA LYS A 171 -21.00 -9.90 10.11
C LYS A 171 -19.60 -10.40 9.68
N VAL A 172 -18.70 -9.49 9.30
CA VAL A 172 -17.30 -9.82 8.96
C VAL A 172 -16.44 -9.97 10.22
N GLU A 173 -16.63 -9.11 11.22
CA GLU A 173 -15.86 -9.13 12.48
C GLU A 173 -16.19 -10.36 13.34
N SER A 174 -17.46 -10.78 13.35
CA SER A 174 -17.90 -12.08 13.94
C SER A 174 -17.33 -13.30 13.20
N ARG A 175 -17.16 -13.24 11.87
CA ARG A 175 -16.49 -14.29 11.09
C ARG A 175 -14.98 -14.34 11.34
N MET A 176 -14.30 -13.20 11.47
CA MET A 176 -12.87 -13.18 11.78
C MET A 176 -12.56 -13.72 13.19
N SER A 177 -13.44 -13.46 14.15
CA SER A 177 -13.32 -14.00 15.52
C SER A 177 -13.52 -15.52 15.58
N SER A 178 -14.40 -16.08 14.73
CA SER A 178 -14.62 -17.53 14.66
C SER A 178 -13.51 -18.29 13.93
N ASP A 179 -12.89 -17.69 12.92
CA ASP A 179 -11.78 -18.30 12.15
C ASP A 179 -10.47 -18.38 12.98
N LEU A 180 -10.21 -17.38 13.84
CA LEU A 180 -9.14 -17.42 14.84
C LEU A 180 -9.40 -18.51 15.91
N GLY A 181 -10.67 -18.76 16.25
CA GLY A 181 -11.09 -19.83 17.15
C GLY A 181 -10.93 -21.24 16.56
N GLN A 182 -11.07 -21.41 15.23
CA GLN A 182 -10.88 -22.69 14.54
C GLN A 182 -9.39 -23.03 14.33
N ARG A 183 -8.54 -22.03 14.02
CA ARG A 183 -7.08 -22.25 13.91
C ARG A 183 -6.42 -22.68 15.22
N ARG A 184 -6.90 -22.22 16.38
CA ARG A 184 -6.45 -22.70 17.71
C ARG A 184 -6.83 -24.15 17.99
N ARG A 185 -7.93 -24.65 17.42
CA ARG A 185 -8.34 -26.06 17.56
C ARG A 185 -7.59 -27.01 16.61
N GLY A 186 -7.24 -26.56 15.40
CA GLY A 186 -6.43 -27.33 14.45
C GLY A 186 -4.99 -27.60 14.92
N TRP A 187 -4.36 -26.65 15.63
CA TRP A 187 -3.00 -26.82 16.16
C TRP A 187 -2.91 -27.85 17.30
N LYS A 188 -4.02 -28.12 18.02
CA LYS A 188 -4.07 -29.21 19.01
C LYS A 188 -4.16 -30.61 18.38
N ALA A 189 -4.65 -30.73 17.15
CA ALA A 189 -4.76 -32.02 16.46
C ALA A 189 -3.45 -32.46 15.79
N ILE A 190 -2.59 -31.52 15.37
CA ILE A 190 -1.35 -31.83 14.64
C ILE A 190 -0.19 -32.28 15.56
N ARG A 191 -0.28 -32.08 16.88
CA ARG A 191 0.76 -32.53 17.83
C ARG A 191 0.72 -34.03 18.20
N ARG A 192 -0.22 -34.83 17.65
CA ARG A 192 -0.38 -36.26 18.02
C ARG A 192 -0.03 -37.28 16.94
N GLY A 193 0.50 -36.88 15.78
CA GLY A 193 0.98 -37.88 14.82
C GLY A 193 1.73 -37.27 13.66
N GLY A 194 3.00 -37.62 13.50
CA GLY A 194 3.75 -37.30 12.29
C GLY A 194 5.23 -37.09 12.52
N SER A 195 5.98 -38.21 12.48
CA SER A 195 7.43 -38.28 12.33
C SER A 195 7.94 -37.32 11.24
N LEU A 196 8.84 -36.39 11.60
CA LEU A 196 9.55 -35.50 10.70
C LEU A 196 10.61 -36.28 9.90
N SER A 197 10.37 -36.46 8.60
CA SER A 197 11.40 -36.81 7.62
C SER A 197 12.00 -35.53 7.04
N THR A 198 13.22 -35.21 7.45
CA THR A 198 14.02 -34.07 6.99
C THR A 198 14.51 -34.32 5.56
N ARG A 199 14.00 -33.54 4.59
CA ARG A 199 14.59 -33.46 3.25
C ARG A 199 15.20 -32.08 3.09
N MET A 200 16.53 -32.01 3.15
CA MET A 200 17.30 -30.81 2.83
C MET A 200 17.32 -30.65 1.32
N ASP A 201 16.59 -29.67 0.79
CA ASP A 201 16.78 -29.21 -0.58
C ASP A 201 17.63 -27.93 -0.57
N SER A 202 18.80 -28.08 -1.16
CA SER A 202 19.85 -27.10 -1.39
C SER A 202 19.36 -25.84 -2.13
N HIS A 203 19.62 -24.67 -1.54
CA HIS A 203 19.50 -23.38 -2.20
C HIS A 203 20.68 -23.12 -3.15
N PRO A 204 20.46 -22.65 -4.40
CA PRO A 204 21.53 -22.18 -5.25
C PRO A 204 21.99 -20.77 -4.82
N GLN A 205 23.27 -20.67 -4.44
CA GLN A 205 23.98 -19.40 -4.25
C GLN A 205 24.04 -18.62 -5.57
N ARG A 206 23.65 -17.34 -5.53
CA ARG A 206 23.90 -16.39 -6.63
C ARG A 206 25.10 -15.53 -6.28
N LEU A 207 26.22 -15.82 -6.90
CA LEU A 207 27.42 -14.97 -6.88
C LEU A 207 27.25 -13.82 -7.87
N CYS A 208 27.48 -12.61 -7.38
CA CYS A 208 27.53 -11.39 -8.17
C CYS A 208 28.99 -11.14 -8.56
N GLN A 209 29.33 -11.33 -9.83
CA GLN A 209 30.56 -10.78 -10.42
C GLN A 209 30.16 -9.98 -11.68
N ASP A 210 30.66 -8.75 -11.75
CA ASP A 210 30.76 -7.90 -12.95
C ASP A 210 29.49 -7.35 -13.60
N GLY A 211 28.42 -7.10 -12.82
CA GLY A 211 27.41 -6.10 -13.19
C GLY A 211 26.59 -6.36 -14.46
N ARG A 212 26.65 -7.56 -15.05
CA ARG A 212 25.79 -7.98 -16.18
C ARG A 212 25.02 -9.24 -15.84
N TRP A 213 23.70 -9.15 -15.87
CA TRP A 213 22.81 -10.31 -15.79
C TRP A 213 22.85 -11.07 -17.12
N ARG A 214 23.60 -12.17 -17.21
CA ARG A 214 23.47 -13.14 -18.31
C ARG A 214 22.54 -14.27 -17.89
N ILE A 215 21.51 -14.53 -18.68
CA ILE A 215 20.67 -15.72 -18.58
C ILE A 215 21.45 -16.85 -19.26
N ILE A 216 22.04 -17.76 -18.48
CA ILE A 216 22.59 -19.01 -19.02
C ILE A 216 21.42 -19.98 -19.15
N SER A 217 20.96 -20.21 -20.39
CA SER A 217 20.03 -21.28 -20.70
C SER A 217 20.81 -22.59 -20.83
N THR A 218 20.72 -23.46 -19.82
CA THR A 218 21.21 -24.83 -19.95
C THR A 218 20.22 -25.61 -20.83
N ARG A 219 20.51 -25.76 -22.12
CA ARG A 219 19.87 -26.76 -22.99
C ARG A 219 20.27 -28.15 -22.48
N ARG A 220 19.28 -28.91 -22.02
CA ARG A 220 19.42 -30.33 -21.68
C ARG A 220 19.46 -31.12 -22.99
N ALA A 221 20.62 -31.64 -23.36
CA ALA A 221 20.73 -32.62 -24.43
C ALA A 221 20.05 -33.93 -23.99
N LYS A 222 19.09 -34.42 -24.79
CA LYS A 222 18.57 -35.79 -24.69
C LYS A 222 19.49 -36.68 -25.53
N GLY A 223 20.26 -37.54 -24.87
CA GLY A 223 20.89 -38.69 -25.52
C GLY A 223 19.85 -39.81 -25.70
N LYS A 224 19.90 -40.47 -26.87
CA LYS A 224 19.41 -41.84 -27.08
C LYS A 224 20.57 -42.79 -26.81
#